data_AF-A0A7D9JU77-F1
#
_entry.id   AF-A0A7D9JU77-F1
#
_cell.length_a   1.000
_cell.length_b   1.000
_cell.length_c   1.000
_cell.angle_alpha   90.00
_cell.angle_beta   90.00
_cell.angle_gamma   90.00
#
_symmetry.space_group_name_H-M   'P 1'
#
loop_
_entity.id
_entity.type
_entity.pdbx_description
1 polymer ?
#
loop_
_entity_poly.entity_id
_entity_poly.type
_entity_poly.pdbx_seq_one_letter_code
_entity_poly.pdbx_strand_id
1 'polypeptide(L)'
;MNKSASLITCGLLVFLALHFVVGSRKEKDAKFKVRINENGTRFSEKVKINEKENTVRFVVPKHNNFDRSEVLNEFNLNLTITRLPDVGVKRMRTQISKPETVVTTSEWTPDKKLEAKKLHPTVVKFCAGLPVYRLKEITKDNWEIEENKKSDN
;
A
#
# COMPACT_ATOMS: atom_id res chain seq x y z
N MET A 1 -17.63 60.36 18.20
CA MET A 1 -18.05 58.99 17.83
C MET A 1 -16.90 58.25 17.15
N ASN A 2 -16.32 57.34 17.92
CA ASN A 2 -15.44 56.19 17.65
C ASN A 2 -14.94 55.87 16.21
N LYS A 3 -13.81 56.47 15.82
CA LYS A 3 -12.98 56.04 14.67
C LYS A 3 -12.30 54.66 14.87
N SER A 4 -12.34 54.11 16.08
CA SER A 4 -11.75 52.82 16.46
C SER A 4 -12.54 51.59 16.02
N ALA A 5 -13.85 51.73 15.72
CA ALA A 5 -14.67 50.60 15.28
C ALA A 5 -14.40 50.19 13.81
N SER A 6 -13.88 51.11 12.99
CA SER A 6 -13.69 50.90 11.54
C SER A 6 -12.41 50.14 11.17
N LEU A 7 -11.39 50.16 12.04
CA LEU A 7 -10.10 49.47 11.78
C LEU A 7 -10.18 47.97 12.14
N ILE A 8 -10.98 47.63 13.15
CA ILE A 8 -11.13 46.25 13.65
C ILE A 8 -11.90 45.39 12.64
N THR A 9 -12.94 45.95 12.00
CA THR A 9 -13.72 45.26 10.96
C THR A 9 -12.91 44.96 9.71
N CYS A 10 -11.98 45.85 9.33
CA CYS A 10 -11.13 45.65 8.17
C CYS A 10 -10.06 44.57 8.42
N GLY A 11 -9.46 44.54 9.62
CA GLY A 11 -8.49 43.51 10.00
C GLY A 11 -9.10 42.10 10.07
N LEU A 12 -10.32 41.98 10.59
CA LEU A 12 -11.02 40.68 10.69
C LEU A 12 -11.42 40.14 9.31
N LEU A 13 -11.84 41.02 8.39
CA LEU A 13 -12.15 40.66 7.00
C LEU A 13 -10.91 40.21 6.22
N VAL A 14 -9.76 40.85 6.45
CA VAL A 14 -8.49 40.44 5.82
C VAL A 14 -7.99 39.09 6.40
N PHE A 15 -8.13 38.85 7.70
CA PHE A 15 -7.81 37.56 8.32
C PHE A 15 -8.71 36.43 7.83
N LEU A 16 -10.03 36.67 7.72
CA LEU A 16 -10.97 35.70 7.15
C LEU A 16 -10.69 35.42 5.67
N ALA A 17 -10.34 36.44 4.89
CA ALA A 17 -9.93 36.27 3.50
C ALA A 17 -8.61 35.48 3.37
N LEU A 18 -7.63 35.70 4.28
CA LEU A 18 -6.39 34.92 4.29
C LEU A 18 -6.63 33.43 4.61
N HIS A 19 -7.58 33.12 5.48
CA HIS A 19 -7.97 31.73 5.75
C HIS A 19 -8.71 31.08 4.57
N PHE A 20 -9.48 31.85 3.79
CA PHE A 20 -10.10 31.35 2.56
C PHE A 20 -9.12 31.19 1.39
N VAL A 21 -8.04 31.97 1.35
CA VAL A 21 -6.98 31.94 0.31
C VAL A 21 -5.93 30.84 0.55
N VAL A 22 -5.96 30.12 1.68
CA VAL A 22 -5.41 28.76 1.75
C VAL A 22 -6.33 27.84 0.96
N GLY A 23 -6.38 28.10 -0.35
CA GLY A 23 -7.15 27.38 -1.33
C GLY A 23 -6.82 25.91 -1.19
N SER A 24 -7.87 25.12 -0.99
CA SER A 24 -7.82 23.67 -1.00
C SER A 24 -7.17 23.24 -2.32
N ARG A 25 -5.86 22.94 -2.29
CA ARG A 25 -5.21 22.21 -3.38
C ARG A 25 -5.99 20.91 -3.53
N LYS A 26 -6.78 20.78 -4.60
CA LYS A 26 -7.47 19.54 -4.91
C LYS A 26 -6.42 18.43 -5.04
N GLU A 27 -6.52 17.45 -4.15
CA GLU A 27 -5.68 16.25 -4.11
C GLU A 27 -5.63 15.59 -5.49
N LYS A 28 -4.43 15.41 -6.03
CA LYS A 28 -4.20 14.73 -7.30
C LYS A 28 -4.13 13.22 -7.06
N ASP A 29 -5.26 12.62 -6.70
CA ASP A 29 -5.41 11.17 -6.81
C ASP A 29 -5.51 10.81 -8.30
N ALA A 30 -4.44 10.24 -8.86
CA ALA A 30 -4.44 9.79 -10.25
C ALA A 30 -4.96 8.35 -10.34
N LYS A 31 -5.88 8.10 -11.28
CA LYS A 31 -6.48 6.78 -11.51
C LYS A 31 -6.27 6.37 -12.95
N PHE A 32 -5.60 5.25 -13.15
CA PHE A 32 -5.34 4.69 -14.46
C PHE A 32 -6.04 3.34 -14.61
N LYS A 33 -6.33 3.00 -15.86
CA LYS A 33 -6.92 1.72 -16.24
C LYS A 33 -6.00 1.07 -17.27
N VAL A 34 -5.32 -0.01 -16.87
CA VAL A 34 -4.43 -0.77 -17.74
C VAL A 34 -5.24 -1.91 -18.34
N ARG A 35 -5.16 -2.07 -19.67
CA ARG A 35 -5.82 -3.17 -20.37
C ARG A 35 -4.77 -4.22 -20.70
N ILE A 36 -5.04 -5.46 -20.34
CA ILE A 36 -4.12 -6.58 -20.55
C ILE A 36 -4.91 -7.70 -21.21
N ASN A 37 -4.22 -8.49 -22.02
CA ASN A 37 -4.75 -9.66 -22.69
C ASN A 37 -3.92 -10.88 -22.26
N GLU A 38 -4.56 -11.87 -21.65
CA GLU A 38 -3.92 -13.11 -21.20
C GLU A 38 -4.76 -14.28 -21.69
N ASN A 39 -4.13 -15.18 -22.44
CA ASN A 39 -4.77 -16.33 -23.06
C ASN A 39 -6.03 -15.99 -23.89
N GLY A 40 -6.01 -14.84 -24.60
CA GLY A 40 -7.13 -14.35 -25.39
C GLY A 40 -8.22 -13.64 -24.58
N THR A 41 -8.18 -13.72 -23.25
CA THR A 41 -9.11 -13.02 -22.36
C THR A 41 -8.57 -11.62 -22.04
N ARG A 42 -9.40 -10.59 -22.27
CA ARG A 42 -9.07 -9.21 -21.91
C ARG A 42 -9.53 -8.88 -20.50
N PHE A 43 -8.63 -8.31 -19.72
CA PHE A 43 -8.93 -7.80 -18.38
C PHE A 43 -8.42 -6.38 -18.21
N SER A 44 -8.92 -5.75 -17.16
CA SER A 44 -8.67 -4.35 -16.90
C SER A 44 -8.26 -4.15 -15.44
N GLU A 45 -6.99 -3.86 -15.26
CA GLU A 45 -6.41 -3.52 -13.97
C GLU A 45 -6.59 -2.04 -13.68
N LYS A 46 -6.73 -1.70 -12.40
CA LYS A 46 -6.83 -0.31 -11.95
C LYS A 46 -5.58 0.04 -11.17
N VAL A 47 -4.92 1.13 -11.54
CA VAL A 47 -3.81 1.71 -10.80
C VAL A 47 -4.29 2.99 -10.14
N LYS A 48 -4.07 3.14 -8.85
CA LYS A 48 -4.38 4.35 -8.09
C LYS A 48 -3.08 4.89 -7.51
N ILE A 49 -2.76 6.13 -7.82
CA ILE A 49 -1.59 6.84 -7.29
C ILE A 49 -2.12 7.92 -6.36
N ASN A 50 -1.63 7.93 -5.12
CA ASN A 50 -1.91 9.00 -4.17
C ASN A 50 -0.58 9.65 -3.79
N GLU A 51 -0.33 10.84 -4.34
CA GLU A 51 0.93 11.58 -4.16
C GLU A 51 1.15 12.02 -2.71
N LYS A 52 0.07 12.29 -1.96
CA LYS A 52 0.15 12.77 -0.57
C LYS A 52 0.53 11.66 0.39
N GLU A 53 -0.09 10.50 0.23
CA GLU A 53 0.23 9.31 0.99
C GLU A 53 1.50 8.64 0.46
N ASN A 54 2.01 9.05 -0.71
CA ASN A 54 3.14 8.44 -1.42
C ASN A 54 2.91 6.93 -1.64
N THR A 55 1.71 6.59 -2.12
CA THR A 55 1.29 5.21 -2.41
C THR A 55 0.96 4.98 -3.86
N VAL A 56 1.18 3.74 -4.31
CA VAL A 56 0.61 3.19 -5.53
C VAL A 56 -0.13 1.90 -5.23
N ARG A 57 -1.40 1.83 -5.60
CA ARG A 57 -2.25 0.64 -5.44
C ARG A 57 -2.66 0.08 -6.79
N PHE A 58 -2.35 -1.19 -7.00
CA PHE A 58 -2.83 -2.01 -8.11
C PHE A 58 -4.04 -2.82 -7.64
N VAL A 59 -5.09 -2.85 -8.47
CA VAL A 59 -6.25 -3.72 -8.27
C VAL A 59 -6.35 -4.60 -9.50
N VAL A 60 -5.98 -5.86 -9.32
CA VAL A 60 -5.98 -6.91 -10.34
C VAL A 60 -7.30 -7.68 -10.20
N PRO A 61 -8.17 -7.67 -11.22
CA PRO A 61 -9.41 -8.43 -11.18
C PRO A 61 -9.11 -9.92 -11.18
N LYS A 62 -10.10 -10.75 -10.81
CA LYS A 62 -10.02 -12.19 -11.07
C LYS A 62 -9.93 -12.41 -12.58
N HIS A 63 -8.96 -13.19 -13.05
CA HIS A 63 -8.83 -13.54 -14.47
C HIS A 63 -8.33 -14.97 -14.62
N ASN A 64 -8.89 -15.68 -15.61
CA ASN A 64 -8.57 -17.08 -15.87
C ASN A 64 -8.67 -17.95 -14.59
N ASN A 65 -7.56 -18.58 -14.20
CA ASN A 65 -7.47 -19.46 -13.04
C ASN A 65 -6.87 -18.77 -11.80
N PHE A 66 -6.67 -17.45 -11.85
CA PHE A 66 -6.09 -16.67 -10.75
C PHE A 66 -7.14 -15.82 -10.05
N ASP A 67 -7.12 -15.82 -8.72
CA ASP A 67 -8.02 -15.01 -7.90
C ASP A 67 -7.68 -13.52 -7.97
N ARG A 68 -8.65 -12.68 -7.59
CA ARG A 68 -8.45 -11.23 -7.53
C ARG A 68 -7.32 -10.91 -6.54
N SER A 69 -6.51 -9.92 -6.88
CA SER A 69 -5.44 -9.46 -5.99
C SER A 69 -5.35 -7.96 -5.96
N GLU A 70 -4.80 -7.44 -4.88
CA GLU A 70 -4.48 -6.03 -4.75
C GLU A 70 -3.08 -5.87 -4.21
N VAL A 71 -2.29 -5.01 -4.81
CA VAL A 71 -0.93 -4.71 -4.36
C VAL A 71 -0.86 -3.25 -3.98
N LEU A 72 -0.44 -2.96 -2.75
CA LEU A 72 -0.15 -1.61 -2.28
C LEU A 72 1.36 -1.47 -2.10
N ASN A 73 1.96 -0.55 -2.85
CA ASN A 73 3.29 -0.04 -2.58
C ASN A 73 3.14 1.25 -1.78
N GLU A 74 3.72 1.26 -0.58
CA GLU A 74 3.81 2.42 0.30
C GLU A 74 5.28 2.83 0.44
N PHE A 75 5.63 3.93 -0.23
CA PHE A 75 7.03 4.27 -0.47
C PHE A 75 7.71 4.93 0.74
N ASN A 76 6.99 5.58 1.65
CA ASN A 76 7.62 6.18 2.83
C ASN A 76 8.20 5.11 3.76
N LEU A 77 7.63 3.90 3.74
CA LEU A 77 8.07 2.76 4.54
C LEU A 77 8.78 1.67 3.72
N ASN A 78 9.01 1.90 2.41
CA ASN A 78 9.53 0.90 1.49
C ASN A 78 8.78 -0.45 1.58
N LEU A 79 7.45 -0.38 1.64
CA LEU A 79 6.59 -1.50 1.98
C LEU A 79 5.73 -1.91 0.78
N THR A 80 5.69 -3.21 0.48
CA THR A 80 4.77 -3.78 -0.50
C THR A 80 3.84 -4.80 0.14
N ILE A 81 2.54 -4.56 0.09
CA ILE A 81 1.52 -5.42 0.67
C ILE A 81 0.66 -5.99 -0.43
N THR A 82 0.55 -7.31 -0.48
CA THR A 82 -0.40 -8.00 -1.37
C THR A 82 -1.57 -8.52 -0.56
N ARG A 83 -2.78 -8.21 -1.02
CA ARG A 83 -4.04 -8.67 -0.46
C ARG A 83 -4.73 -9.57 -1.48
N LEU A 84 -5.12 -10.76 -1.04
CA LEU A 84 -5.96 -11.71 -1.77
C LEU A 84 -7.33 -11.74 -1.09
N PRO A 85 -8.30 -10.92 -1.54
CA PRO A 85 -9.55 -10.73 -0.81
C PRO A 85 -10.54 -11.88 -0.99
N ASP A 86 -10.29 -12.83 -1.89
CA ASP A 86 -11.13 -14.03 -2.06
C ASP A 86 -10.64 -15.24 -1.25
N VAL A 87 -9.40 -15.20 -0.76
CA VAL A 87 -8.72 -16.37 -0.16
C VAL A 87 -8.33 -16.13 1.31
N GLY A 88 -8.59 -14.93 1.85
CA GLY A 88 -8.22 -14.58 3.22
C GLY A 88 -6.70 -14.49 3.40
N VAL A 89 -6.09 -13.43 2.85
CA VAL A 89 -4.67 -13.04 2.98
C VAL A 89 -3.64 -14.13 2.69
N LYS A 90 -2.87 -13.93 1.62
CA LYS A 90 -1.48 -14.39 1.58
C LYS A 90 -0.58 -13.30 0.99
N ARG A 91 0.53 -13.06 1.69
CA ARG A 91 1.84 -12.64 1.18
C ARG A 91 2.13 -11.12 1.16
N MET A 92 3.24 -10.73 1.79
CA MET A 92 3.77 -9.36 1.90
C MET A 92 5.22 -9.37 1.40
N ARG A 93 5.62 -8.47 0.49
CA ARG A 93 7.02 -8.37 0.04
C ARG A 93 7.69 -7.20 0.76
N THR A 94 8.87 -7.45 1.30
CA THR A 94 9.78 -6.38 1.73
C THR A 94 11.03 -6.48 0.87
N GLN A 95 11.51 -5.34 0.39
CA GLN A 95 12.69 -5.09 -0.46
C GLN A 95 12.41 -4.93 -1.97
N ILE A 96 12.47 -3.68 -2.43
CA ILE A 96 12.83 -3.30 -3.79
C ILE A 96 14.35 -3.11 -3.79
N SER A 97 15.11 -4.18 -4.06
CA SER A 97 16.49 -4.01 -4.54
C SER A 97 16.48 -3.73 -6.04
N LYS A 98 17.50 -3.01 -6.51
CA LYS A 98 17.70 -2.53 -7.89
C LYS A 98 17.32 -3.58 -8.97
N PRO A 99 16.86 -3.14 -10.16
CA PRO A 99 16.54 -4.05 -11.25
C PRO A 99 17.83 -4.60 -11.87
N GLU A 100 18.27 -5.76 -11.39
CA GLU A 100 19.18 -6.63 -12.10
C GLU A 100 18.36 -7.87 -12.48
N THR A 101 18.20 -8.11 -13.78
CA THR A 101 17.40 -9.22 -14.32
C THR A 101 18.06 -10.55 -13.99
N VAL A 102 17.82 -11.04 -12.78
CA VAL A 102 18.01 -12.43 -12.38
C VAL A 102 16.65 -12.90 -11.88
N VAL A 103 16.03 -13.83 -12.59
CA VAL A 103 14.82 -14.52 -12.11
C VAL A 103 15.28 -15.53 -11.07
N THR A 104 15.53 -15.07 -9.85
CA THR A 104 15.69 -15.94 -8.69
C THR A 104 14.31 -16.43 -8.27
N THR A 105 14.08 -17.74 -8.41
CA THR A 105 12.97 -18.44 -7.74
C THR A 105 13.26 -18.49 -6.24
N SER A 106 13.01 -17.38 -5.56
CA SER A 106 13.07 -17.28 -4.11
C SER A 106 11.79 -17.85 -3.51
N GLU A 107 11.91 -18.83 -2.63
CA GLU A 107 10.79 -19.29 -1.79
C GLU A 107 10.72 -18.47 -0.50
N TRP A 108 9.52 -18.25 0.04
CA TRP A 108 9.30 -17.35 1.18
C TRP A 108 8.31 -17.98 2.17
N THR A 109 8.57 -17.80 3.45
CA THR A 109 7.68 -18.26 4.54
C THR A 109 7.27 -17.10 5.45
N PRO A 110 6.06 -17.12 6.05
CA PRO A 110 5.70 -16.17 7.10
C PRO A 110 6.71 -16.22 8.24
N ASP A 111 7.30 -15.08 8.55
CA ASP A 111 8.25 -14.93 9.66
C ASP A 111 7.51 -14.52 10.93
N LYS A 112 6.85 -13.36 10.89
CA LYS A 112 6.25 -12.75 12.07
C LYS A 112 4.98 -11.98 11.76
N LYS A 113 3.95 -12.16 12.59
CA LYS A 113 2.74 -11.31 12.57
C LYS A 113 3.09 -9.90 13.07
N LEU A 114 2.69 -8.89 12.30
CA LEU A 114 2.88 -7.48 12.64
C LEU A 114 1.68 -6.95 13.43
N GLU A 115 1.98 -6.20 14.48
CA GLU A 115 0.98 -5.53 15.30
C GLU A 115 0.37 -4.35 14.55
N ALA A 116 -0.96 -4.31 14.42
CA ALA A 116 -1.66 -3.27 13.66
C ALA A 116 -1.36 -1.84 14.18
N LYS A 117 -1.12 -1.68 15.49
CA LYS A 117 -0.75 -0.41 16.13
C LYS A 117 0.59 0.17 15.64
N LYS A 118 1.46 -0.68 15.09
CA LYS A 118 2.79 -0.29 14.57
C LYS A 118 2.77 -0.06 13.06
N LEU A 119 1.63 -0.27 12.41
CA LEU A 119 1.48 -0.09 10.97
C LEU A 119 0.97 1.33 10.68
N HIS A 120 1.38 1.87 9.54
CA HIS A 120 0.87 3.13 9.05
C HIS A 120 -0.66 3.07 8.85
N PRO A 121 -1.42 4.15 9.13
CA PRO A 121 -2.87 4.15 8.99
C PRO A 121 -3.36 3.70 7.60
N THR A 122 -2.66 4.08 6.54
CA THR A 122 -2.98 3.63 5.17
C THR A 122 -2.88 2.12 5.01
N VAL A 123 -1.88 1.49 5.62
CA VAL A 123 -1.69 0.03 5.61
C VAL A 123 -2.82 -0.64 6.38
N VAL A 124 -3.16 -0.14 7.56
CA VAL A 124 -4.26 -0.67 8.38
C VAL A 124 -5.58 -0.58 7.62
N LYS A 125 -5.86 0.58 7.01
CA LYS A 125 -7.05 0.83 6.19
C LYS A 125 -7.10 -0.10 4.98
N PHE A 126 -5.97 -0.33 4.31
CA PHE A 126 -5.86 -1.23 3.17
C PHE A 126 -6.10 -2.70 3.56
N CYS A 127 -5.54 -3.15 4.69
CA CYS A 127 -5.70 -4.51 5.17
C CYS A 127 -7.09 -4.80 5.73
N ALA A 128 -7.92 -3.78 5.99
CA ALA A 128 -9.31 -3.92 6.41
C ALA A 128 -9.51 -4.88 7.61
N GLY A 129 -8.62 -4.78 8.61
CA GLY A 129 -8.66 -5.62 9.82
C GLY A 129 -8.05 -7.01 9.68
N LEU A 130 -7.57 -7.39 8.49
CA LEU A 130 -6.90 -8.67 8.28
C LEU A 130 -5.50 -8.70 8.90
N PRO A 131 -5.01 -9.87 9.37
CA PRO A 131 -3.68 -9.99 9.95
C PRO A 131 -2.59 -9.75 8.90
N VAL A 132 -1.53 -9.02 9.30
CA VAL A 132 -0.39 -8.67 8.44
C VAL A 132 0.83 -9.46 8.91
N TYR A 133 1.58 -10.04 7.98
CA TYR A 133 2.75 -10.87 8.28
C TYR A 133 3.97 -10.38 7.51
N ARG A 134 5.12 -10.27 8.19
CA ARG A 134 6.44 -10.17 7.56
C ARG A 134 6.81 -11.51 6.95
N LEU A 135 7.45 -11.50 5.79
CA LEU A 135 8.01 -12.72 5.17
C LEU A 135 9.54 -12.74 5.32
N LYS A 136 10.09 -13.96 5.42
CA LYS A 136 11.52 -14.25 5.30
C LYS A 136 11.75 -15.17 4.11
N GLU A 137 12.89 -14.99 3.45
CA GLU A 137 13.32 -15.86 2.36
C GLU A 137 13.75 -17.21 2.93
N ILE A 138 13.39 -18.28 2.25
CA ILE A 138 13.90 -19.62 2.54
C ILE A 138 15.25 -19.73 1.84
N THR A 139 16.32 -19.49 2.58
CA THR A 139 17.68 -19.84 2.14
C THR A 139 17.86 -21.35 2.26
N LYS A 140 18.66 -21.97 1.36
CA LYS A 140 18.90 -23.43 1.38
C LYS A 140 19.37 -23.94 2.76
N ASP A 141 20.13 -23.12 3.48
CA ASP A 141 20.65 -23.43 4.81
C ASP A 141 19.56 -23.52 5.90
N ASN A 142 18.36 -22.95 5.67
CA ASN A 142 17.24 -23.03 6.62
C ASN A 142 16.43 -24.32 6.50
N TRP A 143 16.58 -25.10 5.42
CA TRP A 143 15.88 -26.38 5.26
C TRP A 143 16.41 -27.43 6.26
N GLU A 144 17.73 -27.46 6.47
CA GLU A 144 18.39 -28.39 7.38
C GLU A 144 18.04 -28.14 8.86
N ILE A 145 17.65 -26.91 9.23
CA ILE A 145 17.29 -26.57 10.61
C ILE A 145 15.83 -26.92 10.92
N GLU A 146 14.91 -26.85 9.95
CA GLU A 146 13.50 -27.19 10.17
C GLU A 146 13.22 -28.71 10.11
N GLU A 147 13.98 -29.48 9.33
CA GLU A 147 13.88 -30.95 9.35
C GLU A 147 14.35 -31.55 10.69
N ASN A 148 15.45 -31.03 11.25
CA ASN A 148 15.97 -31.48 12.54
C ASN A 148 15.05 -31.14 13.73
N LYS A 149 14.17 -30.14 13.61
CA LYS A 149 13.14 -29.85 14.63
C LYS A 149 11.90 -30.72 14.52
N LYS A 150 11.71 -31.41 13.39
CA LYS A 150 10.59 -32.32 13.15
C LYS A 150 10.92 -33.79 13.48
N SER A 151 12.20 -34.16 13.59
CA SER A 151 12.60 -35.53 13.97
C SER A 151 12.64 -35.78 15.48
N ASP A 152 12.55 -34.73 16.31
CA ASP A 152 12.65 -34.81 17.76
C ASP A 152 11.28 -34.77 18.49
N ASN A 153 10.18 -35.02 17.76
CA ASN A 153 8.82 -35.14 18.32
C ASN A 153 8.17 -36.48 17.97
#